data_AF-A0A949BDB0-F1
#
_entry.id   AF-A0A949BDB0-F1
#
_cell.length_a   1.000
_cell.length_b   1.000
_cell.length_c   1.000
_cell.angle_alpha   90.00
_cell.angle_beta   90.00
_cell.angle_gamma   90.00
#
_symmetry.space_group_name_H-M   'P 1'
#
loop_
_entity.id
_entity.type
_entity.pdbx_description
1 polymer ?
#
loop_
_entity_poly.entity_id
_entity_poly.type
_entity_poly.pdbx_seq_one_letter_code
_entity_poly.pdbx_strand_id
1 'polypeptide(L)'
;MRKEETKISCLTFQRQEAVIRNLTDKINAVKIAREKALFAEEIQKEVDVLLSCAGYKKESLDCKNCHFIANLRKKTTDIIINAEKLA
;
A
#
# COMPACT_ATOMS: atom_id res chain seq x y z
N MET A 1 -4.32 18.49 21.44
CA MET A 1 -5.25 17.38 21.13
C MET A 1 -4.54 16.45 20.16
N ARG A 2 -4.22 15.22 20.57
CA ARG A 2 -3.69 14.21 19.64
C ARG A 2 -4.84 13.86 18.70
N LYS A 3 -4.73 14.14 17.40
CA LYS A 3 -5.65 13.59 16.40
C LYS A 3 -5.57 12.08 16.56
N GLU A 4 -6.64 11.47 17.08
CA GLU A 4 -6.81 10.02 16.91
C GLU A 4 -6.89 9.79 15.41
N GLU A 5 -5.80 9.31 14.82
CA GLU A 5 -5.83 8.78 13.48
C GLU A 5 -6.90 7.70 13.48
N THR A 6 -7.98 7.91 12.72
CA THR A 6 -9.01 6.91 12.48
C THR A 6 -8.34 5.73 11.78
N LYS A 7 -7.89 4.76 12.59
CA LYS A 7 -7.22 3.55 12.12
C LYS A 7 -8.28 2.55 11.69
N ILE A 8 -8.13 2.03 10.48
CA ILE A 8 -8.85 0.83 10.05
C ILE A 8 -8.52 -0.29 11.05
N SER A 9 -9.55 -0.86 11.67
CA SER A 9 -9.41 -1.82 12.77
C SER A 9 -9.16 -3.26 12.29
N CYS A 10 -9.43 -3.54 11.01
CA CYS A 10 -9.21 -4.84 10.38
C CYS A 10 -7.76 -5.34 10.54
N LEU A 11 -7.60 -6.52 11.15
CA LEU A 11 -6.28 -7.13 11.38
C LEU A 11 -5.51 -7.43 10.08
N THR A 12 -6.20 -7.82 9.02
CA THR A 12 -5.57 -8.00 7.69
C THR A 12 -4.99 -6.67 7.22
N PHE A 13 -5.76 -5.59 7.29
CA PHE A 13 -5.24 -4.28 6.93
C PHE A 13 -4.01 -3.90 7.78
N GLN A 14 -4.09 -4.05 9.10
CA GLN A 14 -3.00 -3.67 10.01
C GLN A 14 -1.71 -4.45 9.75
N ARG A 15 -1.81 -5.75 9.43
CA ARG A 15 -0.65 -6.58 9.10
C ARG A 15 0.02 -6.10 7.82
N GLN A 16 -0.76 -5.94 6.75
CA GLN A 16 -0.26 -5.45 5.45
C GLN A 16 0.26 -4.02 5.56
N GLU A 17 -0.37 -3.16 6.36
CA GLU A 17 0.05 -1.78 6.60
C GLU A 17 1.47 -1.70 7.16
N ALA A 18 1.81 -2.56 8.11
CA ALA A 18 3.15 -2.60 8.68
C ALA A 18 4.22 -2.96 7.63
N VAL A 19 3.91 -3.91 6.73
CA VAL A 19 4.81 -4.32 5.65
C VAL A 19 4.94 -3.20 4.62
N ILE A 20 3.81 -2.65 4.15
CA ILE A 20 3.78 -1.56 3.16
C ILE A 20 4.53 -0.33 3.67
N ARG A 21 4.39 0.03 4.96
CA ARG A 21 5.13 1.15 5.54
C ARG A 21 6.64 0.92 5.50
N ASN A 22 7.12 -0.27 5.89
CA ASN A 22 8.54 -0.61 5.82
C ASN A 22 9.07 -0.51 4.37
N LEU A 23 8.34 -1.06 3.40
CA LEU A 23 8.71 -0.95 1.98
C LEU A 23 8.72 0.51 1.48
N THR A 24 7.76 1.33 1.93
CA THR A 24 7.72 2.76 1.63
C THR A 24 8.93 3.49 2.19
N ASP A 25 9.36 3.17 3.42
CA ASP A 25 10.56 3.73 4.02
C ASP A 25 11.82 3.35 3.20
N LYS A 26 11.89 2.11 2.70
CA LYS A 26 12.97 1.69 1.79
C LYS A 26 12.99 2.46 0.47
N ILE A 27 11.83 2.67 -0.17
CA ILE A 27 11.70 3.49 -1.38
C ILE A 27 12.24 4.90 -1.15
N ASN A 28 11.93 5.49 0.01
CA ASN A 28 12.37 6.83 0.35
C ASN A 28 13.87 6.92 0.68
N ALA A 29 14.46 5.84 1.18
CA ALA A 29 15.87 5.77 1.53
C ALA A 29 16.80 5.58 0.31
N VAL A 30 16.37 4.83 -0.70
CA VAL A 30 17.20 4.55 -1.88
C VAL A 30 17.14 5.69 -2.90
N LYS A 31 18.25 5.93 -3.60
CA LYS A 31 18.34 6.98 -4.64
C LYS A 31 18.10 6.45 -6.05
N ILE A 32 18.39 5.18 -6.28
CA ILE A 32 18.40 4.56 -7.60
C ILE A 32 16.97 4.21 -8.02
N ALA A 33 16.54 4.68 -9.19
CA ALA A 33 15.18 4.46 -9.71
C ALA A 33 14.83 2.95 -9.80
N ARG A 34 15.78 2.14 -10.28
CA ARG A 34 15.62 0.68 -10.36
C ARG A 34 15.33 0.02 -9.01
N GLU A 35 16.03 0.43 -7.95
CA GLU A 35 15.79 -0.11 -6.61
C GLU A 35 14.42 0.33 -6.05
N LYS A 36 14.00 1.57 -6.33
CA LYS A 36 12.65 2.03 -5.98
C LYS A 36 11.57 1.21 -6.66
N ALA A 37 11.75 0.88 -7.94
CA ALA A 37 10.81 0.06 -8.69
C ALA A 37 10.67 -1.34 -8.08
N LEU A 38 11.77 -1.98 -7.67
CA LEU A 38 11.71 -3.30 -7.00
C LEU A 38 10.89 -3.25 -5.71
N PHE A 39 11.08 -2.25 -4.86
CA PHE A 39 10.25 -2.11 -3.64
C PHE A 39 8.80 -1.75 -3.96
N ALA A 40 8.55 -0.99 -5.02
CA ALA A 40 7.19 -0.68 -5.47
C ALA A 40 6.46 -1.93 -5.97
N GLU A 41 7.14 -2.85 -6.66
CA GLU A 41 6.59 -4.15 -7.04
C GLU A 41 6.26 -5.02 -5.82
N GLU A 42 7.08 -4.97 -4.76
CA GLU A 42 6.76 -5.64 -3.50
C GLU A 42 5.52 -5.04 -2.83
N ILE A 43 5.35 -3.71 -2.85
CA ILE A 43 4.13 -3.05 -2.35
C ILE A 43 2.90 -3.49 -3.15
N GLN A 44 2.99 -3.63 -4.48
CA GLN A 44 1.85 -4.12 -5.29
C GLN A 44 1.37 -5.49 -4.82
N LYS A 45 2.28 -6.42 -4.50
CA LYS A 45 1.92 -7.76 -4.01
C LYS A 45 1.14 -7.68 -2.70
N GLU A 46 1.59 -6.84 -1.77
CA GLU A 46 0.89 -6.64 -0.48
C GLU A 46 -0.46 -5.92 -0.64
N VAL A 47 -0.55 -4.99 -1.59
CA VAL A 47 -1.79 -4.31 -1.95
C VAL A 47 -2.79 -5.29 -2.58
N ASP A 48 -2.33 -6.20 -3.43
CA ASP A 48 -3.20 -7.20 -4.06
C ASP A 48 -3.80 -8.18 -3.03
N VAL A 49 -3.11 -8.47 -1.91
CA VAL A 49 -3.69 -9.20 -0.77
C VAL A 49 -4.90 -8.44 -0.19
N LEU A 50 -4.81 -7.12 -0.06
CA LEU A 50 -5.91 -6.30 0.45
C LEU A 50 -7.08 -6.21 -0.53
N LEU A 51 -6.80 -6.07 -1.83
CA LEU A 51 -7.81 -5.95 -2.87
C LEU A 51 -8.53 -7.27 -3.17
N SER A 52 -7.86 -8.41 -2.94
CA SER A 52 -8.41 -9.75 -3.12
C SER A 52 -8.94 -10.38 -1.82
N CYS A 53 -9.07 -9.58 -0.75
CA CYS A 53 -9.46 -10.07 0.56
C CYS A 53 -10.85 -10.75 0.53
N ALA A 54 -10.88 -12.06 0.74
CA ALA A 54 -12.11 -12.86 0.77
C ALA A 54 -13.09 -12.44 1.88
N GLY A 55 -12.58 -11.77 2.93
CA GLY A 55 -13.38 -11.24 4.03
C GLY A 55 -14.00 -9.86 3.76
N TYR A 56 -13.92 -9.34 2.53
CA TYR A 56 -14.47 -8.03 2.20
C TYR A 56 -15.98 -7.96 2.44
N LYS A 57 -16.40 -6.96 3.23
CA LYS A 57 -17.82 -6.68 3.50
C LYS A 57 -18.17 -5.33 2.92
N LYS A 58 -19.03 -5.31 1.89
CA LYS A 58 -19.42 -4.08 1.18
C LYS A 58 -20.00 -3.01 2.11
N GLU A 59 -20.69 -3.39 3.19
CA GLU A 59 -21.27 -2.43 4.13
C GLU A 59 -20.29 -1.95 5.22
N SER A 60 -19.12 -2.57 5.36
CA SER A 60 -18.13 -2.19 6.36
C SER A 60 -17.32 -0.98 5.90
N LEU A 61 -17.31 0.09 6.71
CA LEU A 61 -16.51 1.28 6.46
C LEU A 61 -15.00 0.95 6.44
N ASP A 62 -14.55 0.04 7.30
CA ASP A 62 -13.16 -0.43 7.32
C ASP A 62 -12.79 -1.10 5.99
N CYS A 63 -13.68 -1.94 5.45
CA CYS A 63 -13.43 -2.60 4.16
C CYS A 63 -13.40 -1.60 3.01
N LYS A 64 -14.34 -0.63 2.99
CA LYS A 64 -14.37 0.45 1.98
C LYS A 64 -13.07 1.27 2.01
N ASN A 65 -12.65 1.70 3.20
CA ASN A 65 -11.44 2.49 3.38
C ASN A 65 -10.18 1.69 3.05
N CYS A 66 -10.13 0.41 3.42
CA CYS A 66 -9.04 -0.50 3.07
C CYS A 66 -8.88 -0.61 1.56
N HIS A 67 -9.97 -0.91 0.82
CA HIS A 67 -9.93 -0.97 -0.64
C HIS A 67 -9.57 0.38 -1.27
N PHE A 68 -10.09 1.48 -0.74
CA PHE A 68 -9.76 2.82 -1.24
C PHE A 68 -8.26 3.11 -1.13
N ILE A 69 -7.67 2.91 0.05
CA ILE A 69 -6.24 3.13 0.28
C ILE A 69 -5.39 2.17 -0.55
N ALA A 70 -5.76 0.90 -0.61
CA ALA A 70 -5.08 -0.11 -1.41
C ALA A 70 -5.05 0.27 -2.90
N ASN A 71 -6.18 0.72 -3.46
CA ASN A 71 -6.24 1.20 -4.85
C ASN A 71 -5.37 2.44 -5.10
N LEU A 72 -5.34 3.39 -4.16
CA LEU A 72 -4.45 4.55 -4.28
C LEU A 72 -2.98 4.12 -4.32
N ARG A 73 -2.58 3.21 -3.43
CA ARG A 73 -1.21 2.70 -3.37
C ARG A 73 -0.83 1.95 -4.65
N LYS A 74 -1.72 1.13 -5.19
CA LYS A 74 -1.51 0.46 -6.48
C LYS A 74 -1.15 1.46 -7.58
N LYS A 75 -1.95 2.51 -7.72
CA LYS A 75 -1.69 3.59 -8.70
C LYS A 75 -0.36 4.30 -8.44
N THR A 76 -0.03 4.58 -7.18
CA THR A 76 1.26 5.20 -6.83
C THR A 76 2.44 4.32 -7.19
N THR A 77 2.38 3.01 -6.89
CA THR A 77 3.43 2.07 -7.25
C THR A 77 3.57 1.89 -8.76
N ASP A 78 2.45 1.89 -9.50
CA ASP A 78 2.48 1.85 -10.97
C ASP A 78 3.26 3.04 -11.55
N ILE A 79 3.10 4.24 -10.97
CA ILE A 79 3.85 5.43 -11.36
C ILE A 79 5.34 5.24 -11.11
N ILE A 80 5.74 4.73 -9.94
CA ILE A 80 7.15 4.53 -9.58
C ILE A 80 7.80 3.51 -10.53
N ILE A 81 7.13 2.38 -10.79
CA ILE A 81 7.61 1.33 -11.69
C ILE A 81 7.73 1.85 -13.12
N ASN A 82 6.77 2.64 -13.60
CA ASN A 82 6.84 3.18 -14.96
C ASN A 82 7.85 4.33 -15.09
N ALA A 83 8.12 5.09 -14.02
CA ALA A 83 9.15 6.12 -14.02
C ALA A 83 10.56 5.53 -14.19
N GLU A 84 10.81 4.32 -13.69
CA GLU A 84 12.07 3.59 -13.90
C GLU A 84 12.34 3.31 -15.38
N LYS A 85 11.31 2.95 -16.15
CA LYS A 85 11.42 2.68 -17.59
C LYS A 85 11.73 3.93 -18.43
N LEU A 86 11.59 5.11 -17.84
CA LEU A 86 11.80 6.41 -18.47
C LEU A 86 13.13 7.06 -18.04
N ALA A 87 13.85 6.47 -17.08
CA ALA A 87 15.10 6.97 -16.51
C ALA A 87 16.32 6.33 -17.16
#